data_AF-A0AAN7BSA5-F1
#
_entry.id   AF-A0AAN7BSA5-F1
#
_cell.length_a   1.000
_cell.length_b   1.000
_cell.length_c   1.000
_cell.angle_alpha   90.00
_cell.angle_beta   90.00
_cell.angle_gamma   90.00
#
_symmetry.space_group_name_H-M   'P 1'
#
loop_
_entity.id
_entity.type
_entity.pdbx_description
1 polymer ?
#
loop_
_entity_poly.entity_id
_entity_poly.type
_entity_poly.pdbx_seq_one_letter_code
_entity_poly.pdbx_strand_id
1 'polypeptide(L)'
;MLSLSLLLLLAGETLSSPSPPPFTLTIPPGNPAHLSIIDSTTRLAALNPSFLTTPPIPGFDLLPNLPAWSFLIESTTPGVNKKAIFDLGMPPNYPEAFTPSRYNFMVANNLSADITHHVSEILVQHNVSLDSINAIIWSHSHSDHIGDPKTFPASASLVVGPGFTEEFMPGYPTDPESEIPDDIFSSGRELVELGEDDFPIDLGGLAANDFFGDGSLYILNTPGHMIGHLAALVRTTTSPDTFVFLAGDLIHHAAELRPSSAPYYNEIPNDAQNYYDCPFHDHKGKGKGKGKSTCNKQKCPTKQEFENLIESVGRDPKGPVLLPVIYHNFTETMTSIEHSKGFDVQENIWLVYAHDPYLLPEYNVGVKLFPERANEWFGTQWRRNTHWRFLEDFVDGAIALRGSVCI
;
A
#
# COMPACT_ATOMS: atom_id res chain seq x y z
N MET A 1 -1.52 0.58 70.40
CA MET A 1 -2.68 0.20 69.58
C MET A 1 -2.71 1.18 68.42
N LEU A 2 -2.12 0.87 67.25
CA LEU A 2 -2.70 0.08 66.14
C LEU A 2 -4.12 0.55 65.81
N SER A 3 -4.53 0.94 64.60
CA SER A 3 -3.95 1.14 63.26
C SER A 3 -5.06 1.83 62.43
N LEU A 4 -4.79 2.80 61.55
CA LEU A 4 -4.55 2.59 60.12
C LEU A 4 -5.47 1.56 59.41
N SER A 5 -6.80 1.69 59.48
CA SER A 5 -7.77 1.08 58.53
C SER A 5 -9.10 1.82 58.71
N LEU A 6 -9.54 2.73 57.85
CA LEU A 6 -10.33 2.42 56.66
C LEU A 6 -10.58 3.73 55.87
N LEU A 7 -9.50 4.42 55.51
CA LEU A 7 -9.51 5.49 54.51
C LEU A 7 -8.84 4.94 53.24
N LEU A 8 -9.37 3.83 52.74
CA LEU A 8 -9.00 3.20 51.49
C LEU A 8 -10.20 2.36 51.06
N LEU A 9 -11.04 2.91 50.19
CA LEU A 9 -11.84 2.22 49.19
C LEU A 9 -12.70 3.30 48.54
N LEU A 10 -12.12 3.96 47.53
CA LEU A 10 -12.77 4.56 46.35
C LEU A 10 -11.66 5.21 45.52
N ALA A 11 -10.66 4.40 45.18
CA ALA A 11 -9.75 4.65 44.08
C ALA A 11 -9.68 3.33 43.31
N GLY A 12 -9.97 3.37 42.02
CA GLY A 12 -9.76 2.24 41.13
C GLY A 12 -11.02 1.52 40.66
N GLU A 13 -12.01 2.26 40.15
CA GLU A 13 -12.67 1.82 38.92
C GLU A 13 -12.76 3.05 38.02
N THR A 14 -11.68 3.29 37.25
CA THR A 14 -11.91 3.81 35.91
C THR A 14 -12.80 2.75 35.27
N LEU A 15 -14.10 3.05 35.12
CA LEU A 15 -14.92 2.36 34.16
C LEU A 15 -14.19 2.58 32.83
N SER A 16 -13.33 1.63 32.43
CA SER A 16 -12.94 1.50 31.04
C SER A 16 -14.28 1.30 30.35
N SER A 17 -14.78 2.36 29.71
CA SER A 17 -15.82 2.19 28.71
C SER A 17 -15.34 1.01 27.85
N PRO A 18 -16.10 -0.09 27.74
CA PRO A 18 -15.68 -1.18 26.88
C PRO A 18 -15.36 -0.55 25.53
N SER A 19 -14.13 -0.75 25.05
CA SER A 19 -13.76 -0.37 23.68
C SER A 19 -14.90 -0.88 22.80
N PRO A 20 -15.54 -0.04 21.98
CA PRO A 20 -16.64 -0.51 21.18
C PRO A 20 -16.15 -1.67 20.28
N PRO A 21 -17.06 -2.55 19.88
CA PRO A 21 -16.68 -3.70 19.09
C PRO A 21 -15.93 -3.22 17.84
N PRO A 22 -14.82 -3.88 17.47
CA PRO A 22 -14.10 -3.54 16.26
C PRO A 22 -15.07 -3.60 15.07
N PHE A 23 -14.91 -2.70 14.12
CA PHE A 23 -15.60 -2.76 12.84
C PHE A 23 -15.43 -4.17 12.25
N THR A 24 -16.51 -4.80 11.79
CA THR A 24 -16.47 -6.13 11.16
C THR A 24 -16.94 -6.02 9.72
N LEU A 25 -16.04 -6.32 8.80
CA LEU A 25 -16.35 -6.42 7.37
C LEU A 25 -16.95 -7.80 7.07
N THR A 26 -18.10 -7.84 6.38
CA THR A 26 -18.68 -9.09 5.88
C THR A 26 -18.32 -9.27 4.41
N ILE A 27 -17.47 -10.25 4.10
CA ILE A 27 -17.09 -10.59 2.73
C ILE A 27 -17.84 -11.89 2.36
N PRO A 28 -18.48 -11.97 1.17
CA PRO A 28 -19.14 -13.21 0.73
C PRO A 28 -18.19 -14.41 0.75
N PRO A 29 -18.68 -15.66 0.96
CA PRO A 29 -17.82 -16.84 0.89
C PRO A 29 -17.30 -17.06 -0.53
N GLY A 30 -16.12 -17.68 -0.68
CA GLY A 30 -15.51 -17.94 -1.97
C GLY A 30 -14.29 -18.87 -1.89
N ASN A 31 -13.66 -19.13 -3.03
CA ASN A 31 -12.41 -19.88 -3.11
C ASN A 31 -11.21 -18.97 -2.84
N PRO A 32 -10.04 -19.50 -2.42
CA PRO A 32 -8.82 -18.71 -2.36
C PRO A 32 -8.21 -18.53 -3.75
N ALA A 33 -7.36 -17.52 -3.91
CA ALA A 33 -6.44 -17.37 -5.04
C ALA A 33 -5.00 -17.59 -4.55
N HIS A 34 -4.13 -18.13 -5.40
CA HIS A 34 -2.70 -17.99 -5.19
C HIS A 34 -2.31 -16.55 -5.48
N LEU A 35 -1.64 -15.91 -4.53
CA LEU A 35 -1.15 -14.54 -4.66
C LEU A 35 0.38 -14.56 -4.59
N SER A 36 1.05 -13.83 -5.47
CA SER A 36 2.48 -13.55 -5.38
C SER A 36 2.75 -12.06 -5.56
N ILE A 37 3.68 -11.51 -4.78
CA ILE A 37 4.10 -10.11 -4.86
C ILE A 37 5.34 -10.04 -5.74
N ILE A 38 5.24 -9.37 -6.89
CA ILE A 38 6.33 -9.21 -7.85
C ILE A 38 7.00 -7.86 -7.60
N ASP A 39 8.30 -7.91 -7.36
CA ASP A 39 9.14 -6.72 -7.48
C ASP A 39 9.24 -6.34 -8.96
N SER A 40 8.53 -5.30 -9.40
CA SER A 40 8.60 -4.84 -10.80
C SER A 40 9.97 -4.26 -11.17
N THR A 41 10.90 -4.18 -10.22
CA THR A 41 12.20 -3.52 -10.30
C THR A 41 12.15 -2.01 -10.39
N THR A 42 10.95 -1.42 -10.49
CA THR A 42 10.75 0.03 -10.45
C THR A 42 11.16 0.59 -9.10
N ARG A 43 12.00 1.62 -9.11
CA ARG A 43 12.42 2.40 -7.94
C ARG A 43 12.34 3.88 -8.26
N LEU A 44 11.31 4.56 -7.79
CA LEU A 44 11.20 6.02 -7.86
C LEU A 44 12.14 6.64 -6.83
N ALA A 45 13.02 7.53 -7.26
CA ALA A 45 14.09 8.06 -6.43
C ALA A 45 13.95 9.57 -6.17
N ALA A 46 14.55 10.00 -5.06
CA ALA A 46 14.78 11.39 -4.69
C ALA A 46 13.53 12.27 -4.52
N LEU A 47 12.41 11.68 -4.09
CA LEU A 47 11.16 12.41 -3.88
C LEU A 47 11.16 13.11 -2.51
N ASN A 48 10.83 14.40 -2.52
CA ASN A 48 10.45 15.10 -1.30
C ASN A 48 9.07 14.58 -0.86
N PRO A 49 8.85 14.22 0.42
CA PRO A 49 7.54 13.76 0.90
C PRO A 49 6.38 14.70 0.56
N SER A 50 6.64 16.01 0.45
CA SER A 50 5.65 17.03 0.06
C SER A 50 5.12 16.88 -1.36
N PHE A 51 5.80 16.08 -2.20
CA PHE A 51 5.30 15.72 -3.54
C PHE A 51 4.08 14.79 -3.46
N LEU A 52 4.04 13.91 -2.45
CA LEU A 52 2.97 12.91 -2.31
C LEU A 52 2.01 13.24 -1.16
N THR A 53 2.50 13.88 -0.10
CA THR A 53 1.77 13.97 1.18
C THR A 53 1.94 15.31 1.89
N THR A 54 1.01 15.64 2.79
CA THR A 54 1.03 16.85 3.63
C THR A 54 0.43 16.57 5.03
N PRO A 55 0.87 17.25 6.11
CA PRO A 55 1.92 18.26 6.19
C PRO A 55 3.33 17.67 6.16
N PRO A 56 4.37 18.49 5.93
CA PRO A 56 5.76 18.11 6.16
C PRO A 56 5.96 17.64 7.60
N ILE A 57 6.68 16.53 7.78
CA ILE A 57 7.02 16.00 9.10
C ILE A 57 8.49 16.33 9.39
N PRO A 58 8.81 16.99 10.52
CA PRO A 58 10.20 17.27 10.88
C PRO A 58 11.06 16.00 10.85
N GLY A 59 12.23 16.06 10.20
CA GLY A 59 13.15 14.92 10.08
C GLY A 59 12.77 13.90 9.00
N PHE A 60 11.63 14.08 8.31
CA PHE A 60 11.24 13.30 7.14
C PHE A 60 11.32 14.19 5.90
N ASP A 61 12.55 14.42 5.42
CA ASP A 61 12.83 15.35 4.33
C ASP A 61 12.97 14.66 2.96
N LEU A 62 13.12 13.34 2.96
CA LEU A 62 13.33 12.53 1.76
C LEU A 62 12.60 11.20 1.91
N LEU A 63 11.84 10.82 0.89
CA LEU A 63 11.28 9.47 0.79
C LEU A 63 12.40 8.46 0.52
N PRO A 64 12.30 7.22 1.07
CA PRO A 64 13.12 6.13 0.57
C PRO A 64 12.82 5.89 -0.93
N ASN A 65 13.67 5.12 -1.60
CA ASN A 65 13.37 4.72 -2.98
C ASN A 65 12.05 3.94 -2.98
N LEU A 66 11.03 4.47 -3.67
CA LEU A 66 9.70 3.88 -3.65
C LEU A 66 9.62 2.78 -4.71
N PRO A 67 9.25 1.55 -4.32
CA PRO A 67 8.96 0.49 -5.28
C PRO A 67 7.66 0.78 -6.03
N ALA A 68 7.39 0.08 -7.13
CA ALA A 68 6.02 -0.08 -7.65
C ALA A 68 5.72 -1.58 -7.71
N TRP A 69 4.85 -2.08 -6.83
CA TRP A 69 4.59 -3.52 -6.73
C TRP A 69 3.60 -3.99 -7.80
N SER A 70 3.89 -5.18 -8.36
CA SER A 70 2.96 -5.91 -9.24
C SER A 70 2.50 -7.19 -8.54
N PHE A 71 1.36 -7.74 -8.91
CA PHE A 71 0.82 -8.94 -8.26
C PHE A 71 0.35 -9.98 -9.26
N LEU A 72 0.80 -11.22 -9.09
CA LEU A 72 0.29 -12.37 -9.83
C LEU A 72 -0.79 -13.07 -9.00
N ILE A 73 -1.99 -13.18 -9.58
CA ILE A 73 -3.19 -13.69 -8.92
C ILE A 73 -3.77 -14.82 -9.76
N GLU A 74 -3.91 -16.01 -9.18
CA GLU A 74 -4.43 -17.20 -9.87
C GLU A 74 -5.55 -17.83 -9.04
N SER A 75 -6.72 -18.03 -9.63
CA SER A 75 -7.82 -18.76 -8.98
C SER A 75 -7.39 -20.19 -8.65
N THR A 76 -7.73 -20.67 -7.45
CA THR A 76 -7.51 -22.08 -7.09
C THR A 76 -8.70 -22.97 -7.39
N THR A 77 -9.78 -22.42 -7.97
CA THR A 77 -10.98 -23.17 -8.30
C THR A 77 -10.65 -24.31 -9.27
N PRO A 78 -10.91 -25.59 -8.93
CA PRO A 78 -10.57 -26.71 -9.79
C PRO A 78 -11.17 -26.60 -11.19
N GLY A 79 -10.35 -26.72 -12.22
CA GLY A 79 -10.78 -26.66 -13.62
C GLY A 79 -11.02 -25.25 -14.18
N VAL A 80 -10.85 -24.21 -13.35
CA VAL A 80 -10.88 -22.80 -13.79
C VAL A 80 -9.45 -22.35 -14.05
N ASN A 81 -9.18 -21.87 -15.27
CA ASN A 81 -7.91 -21.26 -15.62
C ASN A 81 -8.11 -19.73 -15.69
N LYS A 82 -8.08 -19.09 -14.53
CA LYS A 82 -8.17 -17.63 -14.37
C LYS A 82 -6.94 -17.12 -13.65
N LYS A 83 -6.17 -16.28 -14.33
CA LYS A 83 -4.91 -15.71 -13.86
C LYS A 83 -4.79 -14.28 -14.35
N ALA A 84 -4.51 -13.37 -13.42
CA ALA A 84 -4.37 -11.95 -13.69
C ALA A 84 -3.05 -11.41 -13.16
N ILE A 85 -2.55 -10.37 -13.81
CA ILE A 85 -1.51 -9.49 -13.27
C ILE A 85 -2.18 -8.19 -12.86
N PHE A 86 -1.93 -7.73 -11.64
CA PHE A 86 -2.35 -6.42 -11.14
C PHE A 86 -1.13 -5.49 -11.11
N ASP A 87 -1.16 -4.44 -11.91
CA ASP A 87 -0.07 -3.50 -12.23
C ASP A 87 1.20 -4.12 -12.85
N LEU A 88 1.98 -3.31 -13.55
CA LEU A 88 3.16 -3.72 -14.31
C LEU A 88 4.44 -2.92 -14.00
N GLY A 89 4.40 -1.95 -13.08
CA GLY A 89 5.54 -1.07 -12.82
C GLY A 89 5.75 -0.04 -13.94
N MET A 90 6.97 0.48 -14.03
CA MET A 90 7.46 1.26 -15.18
C MET A 90 8.19 0.35 -16.20
N PRO A 91 8.21 0.71 -17.49
CA PRO A 91 9.00 -0.02 -18.48
C PRO A 91 10.52 0.33 -18.40
N PRO A 92 11.45 -0.65 -18.51
CA PRO A 92 12.90 -0.43 -18.45
C PRO A 92 13.49 0.37 -19.61
N ASN A 93 12.80 0.49 -20.73
CA ASN A 93 13.15 1.40 -21.82
C ASN A 93 12.63 2.83 -21.58
N TYR A 94 12.43 3.23 -20.32
CA TYR A 94 12.35 4.62 -19.91
C TYR A 94 13.71 5.31 -20.14
N PRO A 95 13.76 6.55 -20.69
CA PRO A 95 12.62 7.42 -21.01
C PRO A 95 12.01 7.24 -22.41
N GLU A 96 12.58 6.42 -23.29
CA GLU A 96 12.11 6.29 -24.68
C GLU A 96 10.69 5.73 -24.81
N ALA A 97 10.22 4.98 -23.82
CA ALA A 97 8.85 4.47 -23.75
C ALA A 97 7.79 5.55 -23.47
N PHE A 98 8.19 6.72 -22.97
CA PHE A 98 7.24 7.74 -22.50
C PHE A 98 6.75 8.62 -23.64
N THR A 99 5.48 9.05 -23.54
CA THR A 99 4.97 10.10 -24.41
C THR A 99 5.74 11.40 -24.12
N PRO A 100 5.80 12.35 -25.08
CA PRO A 100 6.44 13.64 -24.85
C PRO A 100 5.87 14.37 -23.63
N SER A 101 4.55 14.30 -23.42
CA SER A 101 3.86 14.88 -22.26
C SER A 101 4.38 14.30 -20.95
N ARG A 102 4.41 12.97 -20.84
CA ARG A 102 4.89 12.28 -19.63
C ARG A 102 6.38 12.52 -19.36
N TYR A 103 7.21 12.48 -20.40
CA TYR A 103 8.64 12.77 -20.25
C TYR A 103 8.87 14.21 -19.73
N ASN A 104 8.16 15.19 -20.29
CA ASN A 104 8.26 16.58 -19.84
C ASN A 104 7.79 16.76 -18.39
N PHE A 105 6.73 16.05 -17.97
CA PHE A 105 6.28 16.04 -16.58
C PHE A 105 7.37 15.55 -15.63
N MET A 106 8.03 14.43 -15.95
CA MET A 106 9.12 13.86 -15.15
C MET A 106 10.29 14.85 -15.00
N VAL A 107 10.72 15.46 -16.11
CA VAL A 107 11.82 16.45 -16.11
C VAL A 107 11.45 17.70 -15.31
N ALA A 108 10.22 18.22 -15.49
CA ALA A 108 9.77 19.42 -14.79
C ALA A 108 9.70 19.24 -13.27
N ASN A 109 9.43 18.01 -12.81
CA ASN A 109 9.34 17.66 -11.39
C ASN A 109 10.60 17.01 -10.83
N ASN A 110 11.70 16.94 -11.61
CA ASN A 110 12.96 16.31 -11.23
C ASN A 110 12.77 14.86 -10.72
N LEU A 111 11.86 14.13 -11.35
CA LEU A 111 11.55 12.73 -11.03
C LEU A 111 12.53 11.82 -11.77
N SER A 112 12.98 10.78 -11.09
CA SER A 112 13.85 9.76 -11.66
C SER A 112 13.45 8.39 -11.17
N ALA A 113 13.70 7.38 -12.00
CA ALA A 113 13.40 6.00 -11.66
C ALA A 113 14.53 5.08 -12.14
N ASP A 114 14.79 4.03 -11.38
CA ASP A 114 15.59 2.87 -11.79
C ASP A 114 14.65 1.70 -12.08
N ILE A 115 14.84 1.03 -13.22
CA ILE A 115 14.05 -0.10 -13.67
C ILE A 115 14.99 -1.01 -14.44
N THR A 116 14.98 -2.31 -14.14
CA THR A 116 15.89 -3.26 -14.79
C THR A 116 15.20 -4.28 -15.68
N HIS A 117 13.92 -4.57 -15.45
CA HIS A 117 13.18 -5.60 -16.17
C HIS A 117 11.71 -5.22 -16.35
N HIS A 118 11.08 -5.72 -17.41
CA HIS A 118 9.63 -5.78 -17.48
C HIS A 118 9.10 -6.90 -16.56
N VAL A 119 7.89 -6.75 -16.02
CA VAL A 119 7.22 -7.82 -15.26
C VAL A 119 7.06 -9.11 -16.06
N SER A 120 6.82 -9.01 -17.37
CA SER A 120 6.75 -10.16 -18.28
C SER A 120 8.08 -10.96 -18.34
N GLU A 121 9.21 -10.27 -18.32
CA GLU A 121 10.53 -10.92 -18.28
C GLU A 121 10.74 -11.65 -16.96
N ILE A 122 10.34 -11.05 -15.83
CA ILE A 122 10.41 -11.67 -14.50
C ILE A 122 9.56 -12.95 -14.46
N LEU A 123 8.36 -12.92 -15.01
CA LEU A 123 7.49 -14.10 -15.10
C LEU A 123 8.16 -15.23 -15.90
N VAL A 124 8.73 -14.91 -17.07
CA VAL A 124 9.41 -15.89 -17.94
C VAL A 124 10.66 -16.47 -17.25
N GLN A 125 11.46 -15.64 -16.58
CA GLN A 125 12.64 -16.07 -15.82
C GLN A 125 12.29 -17.12 -14.75
N HIS A 126 11.08 -17.06 -14.19
CA HIS A 126 10.56 -18.00 -13.20
C HIS A 126 9.60 -19.05 -13.80
N ASN A 127 9.68 -19.29 -15.11
CA ASN A 127 8.94 -20.32 -15.85
C ASN A 127 7.40 -20.16 -15.84
N VAL A 128 6.90 -18.93 -15.70
CA VAL A 128 5.48 -18.64 -15.92
C VAL A 128 5.27 -18.30 -17.39
N SER A 129 4.46 -19.10 -18.09
CA SER A 129 4.09 -18.81 -19.47
C SER A 129 3.17 -17.58 -19.53
N LEU A 130 3.50 -16.60 -20.37
CA LEU A 130 2.66 -15.42 -20.57
C LEU A 130 1.32 -15.75 -21.22
N ASP A 131 1.23 -16.85 -21.99
CA ASP A 131 -0.04 -17.36 -22.54
C ASP A 131 -1.01 -17.84 -21.44
N SER A 132 -0.51 -18.05 -20.22
CA SER A 132 -1.36 -18.40 -19.08
C SER A 132 -2.02 -17.20 -18.41
N ILE A 133 -1.64 -15.97 -18.78
CA ILE A 133 -2.23 -14.74 -18.24
C ILE A 133 -3.50 -14.41 -19.04
N ASN A 134 -4.62 -14.24 -18.34
CA ASN A 134 -5.91 -13.93 -18.94
C ASN A 134 -6.22 -12.43 -18.93
N ALA A 135 -5.70 -11.70 -17.94
CA ALA A 135 -5.95 -10.27 -17.77
C ALA A 135 -4.73 -9.55 -17.19
N ILE A 136 -4.52 -8.32 -17.63
CA ILE A 136 -3.67 -7.31 -17.01
C ILE A 136 -4.63 -6.27 -16.47
N ILE A 137 -4.61 -6.02 -15.17
CA ILE A 137 -5.47 -5.07 -14.49
C ILE A 137 -4.59 -3.90 -14.09
N TRP A 138 -4.89 -2.71 -14.58
CA TRP A 138 -4.29 -1.49 -14.07
C TRP A 138 -5.10 -1.00 -12.87
N SER A 139 -4.42 -0.79 -11.75
CA SER A 139 -5.00 -0.03 -10.64
C SER A 139 -5.39 1.36 -11.12
N HIS A 140 -4.53 2.00 -11.90
CA HIS A 140 -4.79 3.27 -12.58
C HIS A 140 -3.71 3.54 -13.63
N SER A 141 -3.77 4.71 -14.27
CA SER A 141 -3.04 5.01 -15.50
C SER A 141 -1.73 5.79 -15.31
N HIS A 142 -1.22 5.92 -14.07
CA HIS A 142 0.09 6.54 -13.87
C HIS A 142 1.21 5.64 -14.43
N SER A 143 2.28 6.30 -14.89
CA SER A 143 3.34 5.68 -15.69
C SER A 143 4.07 4.51 -15.02
N ASP A 144 4.00 4.44 -13.71
CA ASP A 144 4.61 3.46 -12.82
C ASP A 144 3.71 2.30 -12.44
N HIS A 145 2.51 2.25 -13.01
CA HIS A 145 1.57 1.14 -12.87
C HIS A 145 1.31 0.45 -14.20
N ILE A 146 1.39 1.19 -15.31
CA ILE A 146 0.94 0.70 -16.62
C ILE A 146 1.92 -0.24 -17.33
N GLY A 147 3.23 -0.10 -17.07
CA GLY A 147 4.30 -0.84 -17.73
C GLY A 147 4.20 -0.85 -19.26
N ASP A 148 4.44 -2.02 -19.87
CA ASP A 148 4.16 -2.25 -21.28
C ASP A 148 3.33 -3.54 -21.47
N PRO A 149 1.99 -3.43 -21.64
CA PRO A 149 1.13 -4.58 -21.90
C PRO A 149 1.47 -5.31 -23.20
N LYS A 150 2.14 -4.69 -24.17
CA LYS A 150 2.52 -5.34 -25.45
C LYS A 150 3.54 -6.45 -25.26
N THR A 151 4.20 -6.49 -24.10
CA THR A 151 5.10 -7.60 -23.74
C THR A 151 4.36 -8.90 -23.41
N PHE A 152 3.03 -8.87 -23.28
CA PHE A 152 2.17 -10.05 -23.11
C PHE A 152 1.46 -10.40 -24.43
N PRO A 153 1.05 -11.67 -24.64
CA PRO A 153 0.20 -12.05 -25.78
C PRO A 153 -1.11 -11.26 -25.81
N ALA A 154 -1.60 -10.88 -27.00
CA ALA A 154 -2.84 -10.12 -27.16
C ALA A 154 -4.11 -10.81 -26.60
N SER A 155 -4.02 -12.10 -26.26
CA SER A 155 -5.10 -12.87 -25.62
C SER A 155 -5.37 -12.49 -24.16
N ALA A 156 -4.44 -11.83 -23.47
CA ALA A 156 -4.72 -11.30 -22.13
C ALA A 156 -5.51 -9.98 -22.27
N SER A 157 -6.68 -9.80 -21.67
CA SER A 157 -7.34 -8.49 -21.74
C SER A 157 -6.56 -7.42 -20.96
N LEU A 158 -6.73 -6.15 -21.32
CA LEU A 158 -6.34 -5.02 -20.47
C LEU A 158 -7.60 -4.52 -19.77
N VAL A 159 -7.59 -4.52 -18.44
CA VAL A 159 -8.72 -4.12 -17.60
C VAL A 159 -8.41 -2.80 -16.92
N VAL A 160 -9.35 -1.87 -17.01
CA VAL A 160 -9.27 -0.51 -16.45
C VAL A 160 -10.56 -0.14 -15.71
N GLY A 161 -10.50 0.84 -14.82
CA GLY A 161 -11.66 1.27 -14.05
C GLY A 161 -12.57 2.28 -14.75
N PRO A 162 -13.69 2.66 -14.10
CA PRO A 162 -14.70 3.55 -14.68
C PRO A 162 -14.16 4.92 -15.10
N GLY A 163 -14.56 5.38 -16.29
CA GLY A 163 -14.21 6.68 -16.87
C GLY A 163 -12.88 6.69 -17.63
N PHE A 164 -12.15 5.57 -17.68
CA PHE A 164 -10.84 5.51 -18.32
C PHE A 164 -10.89 5.89 -19.80
N THR A 165 -11.80 5.29 -20.58
CA THR A 165 -11.82 5.53 -22.04
C THR A 165 -12.24 6.97 -22.35
N GLU A 166 -13.16 7.54 -21.58
CA GLU A 166 -13.58 8.93 -21.79
C GLU A 166 -12.46 9.92 -21.49
N GLU A 167 -11.68 9.68 -20.43
CA GLU A 167 -10.63 10.61 -20.00
C GLU A 167 -9.34 10.47 -20.82
N PHE A 168 -8.88 9.24 -21.06
CA PHE A 168 -7.51 9.01 -21.53
C PHE A 168 -7.41 8.59 -23.00
N MET A 169 -8.54 8.47 -23.70
CA MET A 169 -8.57 8.09 -25.11
C MET A 169 -9.11 9.21 -26.01
N PRO A 170 -8.53 9.40 -27.21
CA PRO A 170 -7.44 8.62 -27.79
C PRO A 170 -6.07 8.95 -27.15
N GLY A 171 -5.19 7.96 -27.06
CA GLY A 171 -3.83 8.17 -26.56
C GLY A 171 -2.89 8.85 -27.56
N TYR A 172 -1.61 8.99 -27.20
CA TYR A 172 -0.54 9.50 -28.06
C TYR A 172 -0.14 8.47 -29.14
N PRO A 173 0.10 8.86 -30.41
CA PRO A 173 0.20 10.24 -30.90
C PRO A 173 -1.10 10.84 -31.44
N THR A 174 -2.22 10.12 -31.38
CA THR A 174 -3.51 10.65 -31.85
C THR A 174 -3.93 11.89 -31.06
N ASP A 175 -3.77 11.86 -29.73
CA ASP A 175 -3.73 13.05 -28.88
C ASP A 175 -2.27 13.39 -28.50
N PRO A 176 -1.71 14.51 -28.98
CA PRO A 176 -0.35 14.94 -28.65
C PRO A 176 -0.10 15.23 -27.16
N GLU A 177 -1.14 15.57 -26.39
CA GLU A 177 -1.02 15.92 -24.96
C GLU A 177 -1.19 14.71 -24.03
N SER A 178 -1.65 13.57 -24.55
CA SER A 178 -1.90 12.38 -23.75
C SER A 178 -0.62 11.82 -23.14
N GLU A 179 -0.73 11.43 -21.87
CA GLU A 179 0.33 10.70 -21.15
C GLU A 179 0.33 9.20 -21.48
N ILE A 180 -0.72 8.69 -22.14
CA ILE A 180 -0.87 7.26 -22.47
C ILE A 180 -0.62 7.03 -23.96
N PRO A 181 0.25 6.08 -24.34
CA PRO A 181 0.39 5.66 -25.74
C PRO A 181 -0.88 4.95 -26.25
N ASP A 182 -1.41 5.37 -27.41
CA ASP A 182 -2.55 4.70 -28.05
C ASP A 182 -2.19 3.30 -28.59
N ASP A 183 -0.91 3.06 -28.83
CA ASP A 183 -0.43 1.83 -29.44
C ASP A 183 -0.62 0.60 -28.55
N ILE A 184 -0.74 0.80 -27.23
CA ILE A 184 -1.11 -0.21 -26.22
C ILE A 184 -2.46 -0.85 -26.60
N PHE A 185 -3.42 -0.05 -27.04
CA PHE A 185 -4.78 -0.48 -27.40
C PHE A 185 -4.89 -0.93 -28.85
N SER A 186 -3.99 -0.44 -29.72
CA SER A 186 -3.97 -0.83 -31.14
C SER A 186 -3.44 -2.26 -31.38
N SER A 187 -2.90 -2.92 -30.35
CA SER A 187 -2.26 -4.24 -30.41
C SER A 187 -3.22 -5.42 -30.69
N GLY A 188 -4.51 -5.17 -30.89
CA GLY A 188 -5.54 -6.19 -31.06
C GLY A 188 -5.95 -6.88 -29.76
N ARG A 189 -5.40 -6.42 -28.62
CA ARG A 189 -5.83 -6.79 -27.28
C ARG A 189 -7.21 -6.20 -26.98
N GLU A 190 -8.04 -6.95 -26.26
CA GLU A 190 -9.29 -6.43 -25.72
C GLU A 190 -9.04 -5.45 -24.57
N LEU A 191 -9.58 -4.23 -24.68
CA LEU A 191 -9.71 -3.28 -23.59
C LEU A 191 -11.06 -3.49 -22.91
N VAL A 192 -11.05 -3.79 -21.62
CA VAL A 192 -12.23 -4.00 -20.78
C VAL A 192 -12.27 -2.89 -19.73
N GLU A 193 -13.11 -1.89 -19.95
CA GLU A 193 -13.43 -0.90 -18.93
C GLU A 193 -14.56 -1.41 -18.06
N LEU A 194 -14.32 -1.55 -16.76
CA LEU A 194 -15.37 -1.85 -15.78
C LEU A 194 -16.19 -0.57 -15.57
N GLY A 195 -17.49 -0.61 -15.90
CA GLY A 195 -18.41 0.50 -15.68
C GLY A 195 -18.93 0.54 -14.24
N GLU A 196 -19.64 1.61 -13.86
CA GLU A 196 -20.22 1.75 -12.52
C GLU A 196 -21.15 0.58 -12.14
N ASP A 197 -21.93 0.09 -13.11
CA ASP A 197 -22.88 -1.02 -12.94
C ASP A 197 -22.19 -2.39 -12.75
N ASP A 198 -20.88 -2.49 -13.02
CA ASP A 198 -20.11 -3.72 -12.83
C ASP A 198 -19.70 -3.96 -11.36
N PHE A 199 -20.03 -3.06 -10.44
CA PHE A 199 -19.67 -3.15 -9.02
C PHE A 199 -20.89 -3.38 -8.09
N PRO A 200 -21.61 -4.51 -8.19
CA PRO A 200 -22.87 -4.71 -7.47
C PRO A 200 -22.71 -5.07 -5.98
N ILE A 201 -21.48 -5.27 -5.49
CA ILE A 201 -21.20 -5.73 -4.12
C ILE A 201 -20.72 -4.54 -3.29
N ASP A 202 -21.32 -4.30 -2.12
CA ASP A 202 -20.78 -3.37 -1.12
C ASP A 202 -19.88 -4.13 -0.14
N LEU A 203 -18.58 -3.83 -0.17
CA LEU A 203 -17.60 -4.28 0.81
C LEU A 203 -17.17 -3.08 1.67
N GLY A 204 -17.85 -2.87 2.80
CA GLY A 204 -17.43 -1.88 3.79
C GLY A 204 -17.45 -0.44 3.29
N GLY A 205 -18.38 -0.12 2.39
CA GLY A 205 -18.51 1.18 1.74
C GLY A 205 -17.80 1.28 0.39
N LEU A 206 -17.03 0.27 -0.02
CA LEU A 206 -16.40 0.20 -1.34
C LEU A 206 -17.20 -0.71 -2.27
N ALA A 207 -17.59 -0.18 -3.43
CA ALA A 207 -18.26 -0.95 -4.48
C ALA A 207 -17.26 -1.93 -5.11
N ALA A 208 -17.67 -3.19 -5.28
CA ALA A 208 -16.79 -4.29 -5.66
C ALA A 208 -17.39 -5.19 -6.75
N ASN A 209 -16.50 -5.73 -7.58
CA ASN A 209 -16.75 -6.70 -8.64
C ASN A 209 -16.02 -8.01 -8.27
N ASP A 210 -16.72 -9.15 -8.26
CA ASP A 210 -16.08 -10.47 -8.14
C ASP A 210 -15.52 -10.89 -9.51
N PHE A 211 -14.29 -10.49 -9.77
CA PHE A 211 -13.68 -10.52 -11.11
C PHE A 211 -13.50 -11.94 -11.65
N PHE A 212 -13.19 -12.89 -10.77
CA PHE A 212 -13.15 -14.31 -11.14
C PHE A 212 -14.49 -15.01 -10.97
N GLY A 213 -15.48 -14.39 -10.34
CA GLY A 213 -16.82 -14.96 -10.13
C GLY A 213 -16.83 -16.15 -9.17
N ASP A 214 -15.76 -16.32 -8.40
CA ASP A 214 -15.57 -17.42 -7.44
C ASP A 214 -15.18 -16.92 -6.03
N GLY A 215 -15.25 -15.60 -5.82
CA GLY A 215 -14.95 -14.93 -4.55
C GLY A 215 -13.47 -14.94 -4.14
N SER A 216 -12.57 -15.23 -5.08
CA SER A 216 -11.12 -15.27 -4.85
C SER A 216 -10.40 -13.94 -5.14
N LEU A 217 -10.93 -13.12 -6.05
CA LEU A 217 -10.43 -11.80 -6.41
C LEU A 217 -11.59 -10.83 -6.57
N TYR A 218 -11.68 -9.86 -5.66
CA TYR A 218 -12.57 -8.72 -5.81
C TYR A 218 -11.79 -7.51 -6.31
N ILE A 219 -12.29 -6.84 -7.35
CA ILE A 219 -11.82 -5.52 -7.77
C ILE A 219 -12.74 -4.48 -7.13
N LEU A 220 -12.16 -3.46 -6.49
CA LEU A 220 -12.90 -2.43 -5.76
C LEU A 220 -12.74 -1.10 -6.50
N ASN A 221 -13.85 -0.43 -6.74
CA ASN A 221 -13.85 0.93 -7.26
C ASN A 221 -13.44 1.89 -6.13
N THR A 222 -12.27 2.54 -6.27
CA THR A 222 -11.67 3.42 -5.27
C THR A 222 -11.30 4.76 -5.92
N PRO A 223 -12.29 5.53 -6.41
CA PRO A 223 -12.03 6.75 -7.16
C PRO A 223 -11.39 7.82 -6.28
N GLY A 224 -10.76 8.79 -6.94
CA GLY A 224 -10.23 9.99 -6.32
C GLY A 224 -8.78 10.26 -6.68
N HIS A 225 -7.89 9.30 -6.48
CA HIS A 225 -6.47 9.47 -6.81
C HIS A 225 -6.30 9.74 -8.31
N MET A 226 -6.92 8.91 -9.14
CA MET A 226 -7.02 9.07 -10.59
C MET A 226 -8.42 8.63 -11.05
N ILE A 227 -8.86 9.11 -12.22
CA ILE A 227 -10.05 8.55 -12.89
C ILE A 227 -9.81 7.05 -13.14
N GLY A 228 -10.81 6.24 -12.82
CA GLY A 228 -10.73 4.79 -12.96
C GLY A 228 -9.81 4.09 -11.96
N HIS A 229 -9.46 4.72 -10.83
CA HIS A 229 -8.62 4.07 -9.82
C HIS A 229 -9.33 2.86 -9.16
N LEU A 230 -8.61 1.74 -9.13
CA LEU A 230 -9.05 0.44 -8.63
C LEU A 230 -8.10 -0.05 -7.52
N ALA A 231 -8.70 -0.65 -6.49
CA ALA A 231 -7.99 -1.53 -5.55
C ALA A 231 -8.41 -2.99 -5.80
N ALA A 232 -7.73 -3.94 -5.16
CA ALA A 232 -8.12 -5.35 -5.19
C ALA A 232 -8.11 -5.97 -3.80
N LEU A 233 -9.04 -6.88 -3.53
CA LEU A 233 -9.09 -7.71 -2.33
C LEU A 233 -8.97 -9.18 -2.75
N VAL A 234 -7.84 -9.80 -2.40
CA VAL A 234 -7.50 -11.16 -2.79
C VAL A 234 -7.70 -12.09 -1.60
N ARG A 235 -8.54 -13.11 -1.73
CA ARG A 235 -8.70 -14.13 -0.69
C ARG A 235 -7.52 -15.10 -0.74
N THR A 236 -6.73 -15.19 0.33
CA THR A 236 -5.55 -16.04 0.37
C THR A 236 -5.80 -17.42 0.99
N THR A 237 -6.72 -17.53 1.95
CA THR A 237 -7.13 -18.80 2.59
C THR A 237 -8.62 -18.77 2.96
N THR A 238 -9.21 -19.94 3.24
CA THR A 238 -10.62 -20.09 3.68
C THR A 238 -10.78 -20.76 5.04
N SER A 239 -9.68 -21.09 5.72
CA SER A 239 -9.69 -21.69 7.06
C SER A 239 -8.47 -21.23 7.88
N PRO A 240 -8.53 -20.04 8.50
CA PRO A 240 -9.62 -19.05 8.42
C PRO A 240 -9.63 -18.31 7.07
N ASP A 241 -10.69 -17.53 6.82
CA ASP A 241 -10.69 -16.56 5.72
C ASP A 241 -9.63 -15.49 5.98
N THR A 242 -8.71 -15.33 5.04
CA THR A 242 -7.68 -14.29 5.07
C THR A 242 -7.58 -13.60 3.73
N PHE A 243 -7.20 -12.32 3.74
CA PHE A 243 -7.15 -11.50 2.53
C PHE A 243 -5.93 -10.60 2.48
N VAL A 244 -5.53 -10.24 1.27
CA VAL A 244 -4.60 -9.13 1.02
C VAL A 244 -5.35 -8.05 0.26
N PHE A 245 -5.34 -6.83 0.79
CA PHE A 245 -5.91 -5.64 0.16
C PHE A 245 -4.80 -4.91 -0.59
N LEU A 246 -4.83 -4.98 -1.92
CA LEU A 246 -3.91 -4.31 -2.83
C LEU A 246 -4.47 -2.91 -3.11
N ALA A 247 -3.91 -1.91 -2.43
CA ALA A 247 -4.50 -0.58 -2.37
C ALA A 247 -4.19 0.30 -3.60
N GLY A 248 -3.25 -0.10 -4.47
CA GLY A 248 -2.72 0.80 -5.49
C GLY A 248 -2.16 2.07 -4.85
N ASP A 249 -2.54 3.22 -5.42
CA ASP A 249 -2.20 4.57 -4.97
C ASP A 249 -3.33 5.23 -4.19
N LEU A 250 -4.24 4.41 -3.64
CA LEU A 250 -5.20 4.89 -2.65
C LEU A 250 -4.50 5.63 -1.50
N ILE A 251 -3.30 5.16 -1.14
CA ILE A 251 -2.33 5.84 -0.26
C ILE A 251 -0.93 5.65 -0.83
N HIS A 252 -0.06 6.63 -0.67
CA HIS A 252 1.37 6.55 -0.97
C HIS A 252 2.20 6.30 0.30
N HIS A 253 1.62 6.55 1.47
CA HIS A 253 2.25 6.35 2.77
C HIS A 253 1.22 5.86 3.79
N ALA A 254 1.60 4.86 4.60
CA ALA A 254 0.70 4.27 5.61
C ALA A 254 0.11 5.29 6.60
N ALA A 255 0.79 6.42 6.81
CA ALA A 255 0.31 7.49 7.68
C ALA A 255 -0.86 8.32 7.11
N GLU A 256 -1.24 8.13 5.85
CA GLU A 256 -2.50 8.63 5.27
C GLU A 256 -3.72 7.83 5.74
N LEU A 257 -3.47 6.62 6.28
CA LEU A 257 -4.49 5.72 6.79
C LEU A 257 -4.45 5.58 8.31
N ARG A 258 -3.23 5.58 8.87
CA ARG A 258 -2.94 5.27 10.28
C ARG A 258 -2.32 6.48 11.00
N PRO A 259 -2.57 6.67 12.30
CA PRO A 259 -3.57 6.00 13.12
C PRO A 259 -5.02 6.23 12.67
N SER A 260 -5.96 5.45 13.19
CA SER A 260 -7.39 5.70 12.98
C SER A 260 -8.20 5.51 14.25
N SER A 261 -9.04 6.48 14.58
CA SER A 261 -9.88 6.48 15.78
C SER A 261 -11.18 5.70 15.55
N ALA A 262 -12.21 5.96 16.34
CA ALA A 262 -13.51 5.30 16.22
C ALA A 262 -14.07 5.45 14.79
N PRO A 263 -14.68 4.38 14.22
CA PRO A 263 -14.98 3.08 14.80
C PRO A 263 -13.86 2.02 14.63
N TYR A 264 -12.71 2.39 14.05
CA TYR A 264 -11.66 1.44 13.67
C TYR A 264 -10.65 1.16 14.79
N TYR A 265 -10.28 2.15 15.62
CA TYR A 265 -9.38 1.95 16.78
C TYR A 265 -8.03 1.29 16.44
N ASN A 266 -7.32 1.83 15.45
CA ASN A 266 -5.98 1.42 15.02
C ASN A 266 -4.97 2.49 15.49
N GLU A 267 -4.63 2.47 16.78
CA GLU A 267 -3.71 3.43 17.40
C GLU A 267 -2.25 2.95 17.36
N ILE A 268 -1.31 3.89 17.45
CA ILE A 268 0.11 3.58 17.63
C ILE A 268 0.27 2.60 18.79
N PRO A 269 1.01 1.49 18.61
CA PRO A 269 1.11 0.45 19.63
C PRO A 269 1.99 0.92 20.78
N ASN A 270 1.69 0.48 22.01
CA ASN A 270 2.49 0.82 23.20
C ASN A 270 3.94 0.30 23.10
N ASP A 271 4.17 -0.72 22.29
CA ASP A 271 5.48 -1.30 21.98
C ASP A 271 6.01 -0.86 20.60
N ALA A 272 5.70 0.36 20.15
CA ALA A 272 6.12 0.95 18.87
C ALA A 272 7.59 0.69 18.49
N GLN A 273 8.50 0.66 19.46
CA GLN A 273 9.92 0.34 19.26
C GLN A 273 10.20 -1.04 18.63
N ASN A 274 9.22 -1.94 18.60
CA ASN A 274 9.33 -3.25 17.96
C ASN A 274 9.06 -3.21 16.45
N TYR A 275 8.61 -2.07 15.91
CA TYR A 275 8.10 -1.96 14.55
C TYR A 275 9.05 -1.23 13.59
N TYR A 276 10.09 -0.53 14.06
CA TYR A 276 11.07 0.17 13.23
C TYR A 276 12.51 -0.15 13.65
N ASP A 277 13.48 0.08 12.77
CA ASP A 277 14.89 -0.09 13.11
C ASP A 277 15.44 1.17 13.79
N CYS A 278 15.75 1.06 15.07
CA CYS A 278 16.23 2.18 15.87
C CYS A 278 17.74 2.41 15.65
N PRO A 279 18.19 3.65 15.38
CA PRO A 279 19.62 3.94 15.17
C PRO A 279 20.49 3.75 16.41
N PHE A 280 19.87 3.67 17.59
CA PHE A 280 20.57 3.56 18.88
C PHE A 280 20.59 2.15 19.47
N HIS A 281 19.67 1.27 19.07
CA HIS A 281 19.53 -0.06 19.64
C HIS A 281 19.19 -1.09 18.57
N ASP A 282 19.92 -2.21 18.62
CA ASP A 282 19.59 -3.40 17.85
C ASP A 282 18.54 -4.23 18.61
N HIS A 283 17.27 -4.06 18.22
CA HIS A 283 16.15 -4.83 18.76
C HIS A 283 16.10 -6.28 18.24
N LYS A 284 16.96 -6.65 17.27
CA LYS A 284 16.92 -7.91 16.51
C LYS A 284 18.15 -8.81 16.70
N GLY A 285 19.09 -8.46 17.59
CA GLY A 285 20.28 -9.27 17.87
C GLY A 285 21.27 -9.38 16.70
N LYS A 286 21.15 -8.52 15.68
CA LYS A 286 22.13 -8.37 14.59
C LYS A 286 23.24 -7.41 15.02
N GLY A 287 24.29 -7.98 15.60
CA GLY A 287 25.50 -7.27 15.97
C GLY A 287 26.07 -6.41 14.83
N LYS A 288 25.88 -5.09 14.95
CA LYS A 288 26.86 -4.00 14.81
C LYS A 288 26.11 -2.68 15.03
N GLY A 289 25.78 -2.39 16.29
CA GLY A 289 25.52 -1.01 16.68
C GLY A 289 26.75 -0.17 16.31
N LYS A 290 26.56 0.86 15.48
CA LYS A 290 27.61 1.87 15.26
C LYS A 290 27.74 2.68 16.55
N GLY A 291 28.62 2.20 17.43
CA GLY A 291 29.02 2.88 18.64
C GLY A 291 28.38 2.29 19.89
N LYS A 292 29.22 1.77 20.79
CA LYS A 292 28.89 1.72 22.21
C LYS A 292 28.74 3.17 22.66
N SER A 293 27.53 3.72 22.64
CA SER A 293 27.30 5.00 23.29
C SER A 293 27.28 4.75 24.79
N THR A 294 28.10 5.48 25.53
CA THR A 294 28.14 5.45 27.00
C THR A 294 27.02 6.32 27.60
N CYS A 295 26.02 6.70 26.80
CA CYS A 295 24.91 7.54 27.23
C CYS A 295 23.68 6.67 27.50
N ASN A 296 23.34 6.48 28.78
CA ASN A 296 22.12 5.77 29.25
C ASN A 296 20.77 6.39 28.76
N LYS A 297 20.78 7.34 27.81
CA LYS A 297 19.62 8.17 27.40
C LYS A 297 19.35 8.21 25.89
N GLN A 298 20.06 7.48 25.05
CA GLN A 298 19.69 7.30 23.63
C GLN A 298 18.61 6.22 23.48
N LYS A 299 17.39 6.51 23.92
CA LYS A 299 16.25 5.58 23.82
C LYS A 299 15.50 5.76 22.51
N CYS A 300 15.02 4.66 21.96
CA CYS A 300 14.16 4.65 20.77
C CYS A 300 12.83 5.38 21.07
N PRO A 301 12.27 6.10 20.10
CA PRO A 301 10.97 6.75 20.25
C PRO A 301 9.86 5.84 20.80
N THR A 302 9.18 6.31 21.84
CA THR A 302 8.00 5.68 22.43
C THR A 302 6.73 6.11 21.69
N LYS A 303 5.60 5.42 21.94
CA LYS A 303 4.27 5.84 21.47
C LYS A 303 4.03 7.35 21.71
N GLN A 304 4.22 7.81 22.95
CA GLN A 304 3.99 9.21 23.32
C GLN A 304 4.84 10.19 22.52
N GLU A 305 6.06 9.81 22.12
CA GLU A 305 6.96 10.71 21.39
C GLU A 305 6.58 10.82 19.92
N PHE A 306 6.04 9.76 19.32
CA PHE A 306 5.40 9.86 18.01
C PHE A 306 4.10 10.67 18.10
N GLU A 307 3.29 10.48 19.14
CA GLU A 307 2.07 11.28 19.33
C GLU A 307 2.39 12.78 19.47
N ASN A 308 3.42 13.13 20.24
CA ASN A 308 3.90 14.51 20.36
C ASN A 308 4.39 15.08 19.01
N LEU A 309 5.03 14.27 18.17
CA LEU A 309 5.44 14.66 16.82
C LEU A 309 4.23 14.98 15.95
N ILE A 310 3.22 14.10 15.97
CA ILE A 310 1.98 14.28 15.20
C ILE A 310 1.25 15.56 15.66
N GLU A 311 1.15 15.79 16.97
CA GLU A 311 0.56 17.01 17.53
C GLU A 311 1.35 18.27 17.12
N SER A 312 2.69 18.19 17.06
CA SER A 312 3.54 19.34 16.71
C SER A 312 3.31 19.87 15.30
N VAL A 313 2.82 19.02 14.39
CA VAL A 313 2.45 19.39 13.02
C VAL A 313 0.94 19.67 12.88
N GLY A 314 0.23 19.81 14.01
CA GLY A 314 -1.18 20.17 14.06
C GLY A 314 -2.14 19.04 13.69
N ARG A 315 -1.72 17.78 13.80
CA ARG A 315 -2.53 16.60 13.49
C ARG A 315 -2.99 15.89 14.76
N ASP A 316 -4.12 15.20 14.66
CA ASP A 316 -4.64 14.36 15.76
C ASP A 316 -3.81 13.06 15.83
N PRO A 317 -3.14 12.75 16.94
CA PRO A 317 -2.39 11.49 17.13
C PRO A 317 -3.25 10.22 17.04
N LYS A 318 -4.58 10.36 17.04
CA LYS A 318 -5.52 9.25 16.84
C LYS A 318 -6.11 9.18 15.43
N GLY A 319 -5.80 10.13 14.55
CA GLY A 319 -6.24 10.14 13.17
C GLY A 319 -5.06 9.99 12.19
N PRO A 320 -5.34 9.89 10.89
CA PRO A 320 -4.29 9.90 9.88
C PRO A 320 -3.40 11.12 10.05
N VAL A 321 -2.09 10.90 9.93
CA VAL A 321 -1.07 11.94 10.09
C VAL A 321 -0.89 12.73 8.81
N LEU A 322 -0.97 12.06 7.67
CA LEU A 322 -0.76 12.64 6.35
C LEU A 322 -2.09 12.77 5.58
N LEU A 323 -2.08 13.58 4.54
CA LEU A 323 -3.13 13.70 3.53
C LEU A 323 -2.47 13.61 2.15
N PRO A 324 -3.16 13.07 1.15
CA PRO A 324 -2.67 12.99 -0.22
C PRO A 324 -2.54 14.39 -0.82
N VAL A 325 -1.50 14.57 -1.64
CA VAL A 325 -1.29 15.77 -2.47
C VAL A 325 -1.62 15.49 -3.93
N ILE A 326 -1.40 14.25 -4.39
CA ILE A 326 -1.71 13.81 -5.75
C ILE A 326 -3.08 13.15 -5.76
N TYR A 327 -4.04 13.83 -6.37
CA TYR A 327 -5.40 13.35 -6.59
C TYR A 327 -6.04 14.06 -7.78
N HIS A 328 -6.94 13.36 -8.45
CA HIS A 328 -7.91 13.94 -9.38
C HIS A 328 -9.06 14.62 -8.62
N ASN A 329 -9.58 13.97 -7.57
CA ASN A 329 -10.67 14.49 -6.73
C ASN A 329 -10.38 14.22 -5.25
N PHE A 330 -10.14 15.29 -4.48
CA PHE A 330 -9.80 15.18 -3.06
C PHE A 330 -10.90 14.52 -2.23
N THR A 331 -12.16 14.88 -2.47
CA THR A 331 -13.29 14.38 -1.68
C THR A 331 -13.48 12.88 -1.87
N GLU A 332 -13.39 12.42 -3.12
CA GLU A 332 -13.45 10.99 -3.45
C GLU A 332 -12.24 10.25 -2.88
N THR A 333 -11.03 10.81 -3.01
CA THR A 333 -9.80 10.22 -2.46
C THR A 333 -9.94 9.99 -0.95
N MET A 334 -10.35 11.02 -0.22
CA MET A 334 -10.54 10.92 1.23
C MET A 334 -11.67 9.96 1.60
N THR A 335 -12.73 9.85 0.79
CA THR A 335 -13.82 8.88 1.00
C THR A 335 -13.34 7.44 0.82
N SER A 336 -12.59 7.17 -0.25
CA SER A 336 -11.99 5.87 -0.52
C SER A 336 -10.99 5.47 0.58
N ILE A 337 -10.14 6.40 1.03
CA ILE A 337 -9.23 6.18 2.16
C ILE A 337 -10.01 5.87 3.43
N GLU A 338 -11.08 6.62 3.72
CA GLU A 338 -11.89 6.41 4.93
C GLU A 338 -12.52 5.02 4.97
N HIS A 339 -13.09 4.54 3.86
CA HIS A 339 -13.66 3.19 3.79
C HIS A 339 -12.58 2.10 3.91
N SER A 340 -11.36 2.33 3.38
CA SER A 340 -10.27 1.37 3.48
C SER A 340 -9.77 1.11 4.91
N LYS A 341 -10.01 2.04 5.86
CA LYS A 341 -9.71 1.84 7.29
C LYS A 341 -10.44 0.63 7.87
N GLY A 342 -11.64 0.34 7.38
CA GLY A 342 -12.43 -0.83 7.78
C GLY A 342 -11.81 -2.16 7.37
N PHE A 343 -11.01 -2.16 6.30
CA PHE A 343 -10.21 -3.31 5.88
C PHE A 343 -8.92 -3.38 6.69
N ASP A 344 -8.24 -2.26 6.86
CA ASP A 344 -6.93 -2.18 7.52
C ASP A 344 -6.95 -2.62 8.99
N VAL A 345 -8.04 -2.33 9.71
CA VAL A 345 -8.20 -2.74 11.11
C VAL A 345 -8.31 -4.26 11.27
N GLN A 346 -8.79 -4.99 10.25
CA GLN A 346 -9.01 -6.43 10.37
C GLN A 346 -7.68 -7.18 10.46
N GLU A 347 -7.50 -8.01 11.48
CA GLU A 347 -6.27 -8.81 11.61
C GLU A 347 -6.10 -9.81 10.46
N ASN A 348 -7.21 -10.31 9.90
CA ASN A 348 -7.24 -11.24 8.78
C ASN A 348 -7.19 -10.56 7.40
N ILE A 349 -6.92 -9.25 7.33
CA ILE A 349 -6.66 -8.51 6.10
C ILE A 349 -5.29 -7.82 6.20
N TRP A 350 -4.42 -8.08 5.23
CA TRP A 350 -3.13 -7.40 5.10
C TRP A 350 -3.21 -6.35 3.99
N LEU A 351 -3.14 -5.07 4.35
CA LEU A 351 -3.12 -3.98 3.37
C LEU A 351 -1.69 -3.75 2.85
N VAL A 352 -1.56 -3.74 1.52
CA VAL A 352 -0.34 -3.48 0.77
C VAL A 352 -0.64 -2.39 -0.26
N TYR A 353 0.08 -1.28 -0.21
CA TYR A 353 -0.02 -0.18 -1.18
C TYR A 353 1.16 -0.24 -2.16
N ALA A 354 0.99 0.33 -3.36
CA ALA A 354 1.91 0.11 -4.48
C ALA A 354 3.34 0.55 -4.17
N HIS A 355 3.48 1.58 -3.34
CA HIS A 355 4.74 2.20 -2.99
C HIS A 355 5.26 1.87 -1.59
N ASP A 356 4.81 0.77 -0.96
CA ASP A 356 5.33 0.40 0.37
C ASP A 356 6.80 -0.05 0.29
N PRO A 357 7.78 0.78 0.69
CA PRO A 357 9.19 0.43 0.57
C PRO A 357 9.53 -0.73 1.51
N TYR A 358 8.75 -0.91 2.58
CA TYR A 358 9.07 -1.84 3.65
C TYR A 358 8.88 -3.31 3.28
N LEU A 359 8.32 -3.60 2.11
CA LEU A 359 8.32 -4.96 1.56
C LEU A 359 9.67 -5.34 0.93
N LEU A 360 10.56 -4.38 0.70
CA LEU A 360 11.89 -4.65 0.15
C LEU A 360 12.70 -5.55 1.08
N PRO A 361 13.49 -6.51 0.55
CA PRO A 361 14.27 -7.44 1.37
C PRO A 361 15.23 -6.76 2.36
N GLU A 362 15.71 -5.56 2.03
CA GLU A 362 16.62 -4.77 2.87
C GLU A 362 16.02 -4.36 4.23
N TYR A 363 14.70 -4.17 4.32
CA TYR A 363 14.02 -3.89 5.59
C TYR A 363 13.81 -5.14 6.46
N ASN A 364 14.08 -6.33 5.91
CA ASN A 364 14.09 -7.60 6.66
C ASN A 364 12.81 -7.82 7.48
N VAL A 365 11.65 -7.52 6.90
CA VAL A 365 10.31 -7.75 7.49
C VAL A 365 9.82 -9.20 7.32
N GLY A 366 10.59 -10.01 6.58
CA GLY A 366 10.34 -11.45 6.39
C GLY A 366 9.39 -11.78 5.23
N VAL A 367 8.87 -10.78 4.53
CA VAL A 367 8.04 -10.94 3.33
C VAL A 367 8.83 -11.66 2.24
N LYS A 368 8.22 -12.68 1.66
CA LYS A 368 8.79 -13.41 0.52
C LYS A 368 8.15 -12.88 -0.77
N LEU A 369 8.99 -12.46 -1.69
CA LEU A 369 8.58 -12.00 -3.01
C LEU A 369 8.51 -13.16 -4.00
N PHE A 370 7.84 -12.96 -5.13
CA PHE A 370 7.79 -13.88 -6.26
C PHE A 370 9.21 -14.40 -6.58
N PRO A 371 9.42 -15.71 -6.78
CA PRO A 371 8.42 -16.74 -7.12
C PRO A 371 7.64 -17.35 -5.94
N GLU A 372 7.87 -16.90 -4.71
CA GLU A 372 7.14 -17.39 -3.56
C GLU A 372 5.70 -16.83 -3.50
N ARG A 373 4.80 -17.57 -2.87
CA ARG A 373 3.42 -17.15 -2.64
C ARG A 373 3.28 -16.35 -1.36
N ALA A 374 2.39 -15.37 -1.38
CA ALA A 374 2.01 -14.58 -0.23
C ALA A 374 0.90 -15.22 0.62
N ASN A 375 0.33 -16.36 0.20
CA ASN A 375 -0.81 -17.00 0.89
C ASN A 375 -0.59 -17.33 2.37
N GLU A 376 0.66 -17.54 2.80
CA GLU A 376 0.99 -17.87 4.18
C GLU A 376 1.12 -16.65 5.10
N TRP A 377 0.92 -15.42 4.58
CA TRP A 377 1.17 -14.18 5.31
C TRP A 377 0.53 -14.16 6.71
N PHE A 378 -0.70 -14.66 6.87
CA PHE A 378 -1.44 -14.63 8.14
C PHE A 378 -0.84 -15.55 9.22
N GLY A 379 -0.23 -16.66 8.81
CA GLY A 379 0.51 -17.55 9.71
C GLY A 379 1.92 -17.05 10.08
N THR A 380 2.35 -15.94 9.49
CA THR A 380 3.66 -15.33 9.70
C THR A 380 3.54 -13.99 10.43
N GLN A 381 4.64 -13.25 10.53
CA GLN A 381 4.65 -11.90 11.11
C GLN A 381 4.61 -10.80 10.04
N TRP A 382 4.30 -11.09 8.77
CA TRP A 382 4.41 -10.10 7.68
C TRP A 382 3.56 -8.86 7.93
N ARG A 383 2.24 -9.01 8.13
CA ARG A 383 1.36 -7.90 8.46
C ARG A 383 1.85 -7.15 9.69
N ARG A 384 2.21 -7.86 10.77
CA ARG A 384 2.74 -7.23 12.00
C ARG A 384 3.97 -6.37 11.69
N ASN A 385 4.91 -6.91 10.92
CA ASN A 385 6.20 -6.27 10.64
C ASN A 385 6.10 -5.10 9.66
N THR A 386 5.01 -4.96 8.90
CA THR A 386 4.83 -3.86 7.94
C THR A 386 3.83 -2.81 8.43
N HIS A 387 2.81 -3.19 9.23
CA HIS A 387 1.67 -2.33 9.60
C HIS A 387 2.06 -1.00 10.27
N TRP A 388 3.03 -1.02 11.18
CA TRP A 388 3.55 0.18 11.86
C TRP A 388 4.98 0.52 11.44
N ARG A 389 5.48 -0.08 10.36
CA ARG A 389 6.87 0.09 9.94
C ARG A 389 7.18 1.52 9.49
N PHE A 390 6.18 2.23 8.95
CA PHE A 390 6.27 3.65 8.58
C PHE A 390 6.67 4.57 9.73
N LEU A 391 6.57 4.14 11.00
CA LEU A 391 7.10 4.92 12.11
C LEU A 391 8.61 5.15 11.99
N GLU A 392 9.33 4.32 11.22
CA GLU A 392 10.74 4.52 10.89
C GLU A 392 10.99 5.88 10.24
N ASP A 393 10.11 6.32 9.34
CA ASP A 393 10.19 7.62 8.67
C ASP A 393 10.07 8.79 9.66
N PHE A 394 9.47 8.56 10.82
CA PHE A 394 9.18 9.58 11.84
C PHE A 394 10.18 9.57 13.01
N VAL A 395 11.15 8.63 13.01
CA VAL A 395 12.10 8.45 14.12
C VAL A 395 12.90 9.71 14.39
N ASP A 396 13.48 10.32 13.34
CA ASP A 396 14.35 11.49 13.47
C ASP A 396 13.57 12.71 14.00
N GLY A 397 12.34 12.90 13.53
CA GLY A 397 11.43 13.92 14.04
C GLY A 397 11.10 13.75 15.51
N ALA A 398 10.75 12.53 15.92
CA ALA A 398 10.41 12.22 17.30
C ALA A 398 11.61 12.43 18.25
N ILE A 399 12.83 12.09 17.80
CA ILE A 399 14.07 12.35 18.55
C ILE A 399 14.35 13.85 18.65
N ALA A 400 14.19 14.60 17.56
CA ALA A 400 14.47 16.03 17.53
C ALA A 400 13.55 16.80 18.51
N LEU A 401 12.27 16.47 18.55
CA LEU A 401 11.28 17.11 19.45
C LEU A 401 11.49 16.82 20.92
N ARG A 402 12.08 15.66 21.27
CA ARG A 402 12.48 15.35 22.66
C ARG A 402 13.42 16.42 23.24
N GLY A 403 14.14 17.14 22.39
CA GLY A 403 15.14 18.14 22.76
C GLY A 403 16.44 17.50 23.22
N SER A 404 17.58 18.05 22.79
CA SER A 404 18.89 17.61 23.25
C SER A 404 19.10 18.00 24.71
N VAL A 405 18.83 17.12 25.66
CA VAL A 405 19.41 17.21 27.01
C VAL A 405 20.58 16.24 27.11
N CYS A 406 21.66 16.58 26.41
CA CYS A 406 23.00 16.16 26.82
C CYS A 406 23.60 17.35 27.56
N ILE A 407 23.65 17.28 28.89
CA ILE A 407 24.53 18.13 29.70
C ILE A 407 25.90 17.44 29.72
#